data_AF-A0A257CG08-F1
#
_entry.id   AF-A0A257CG08-F1
#
_cell.length_a   1.000
_cell.length_b   1.000
_cell.length_c   1.000
_cell.angle_alpha   90.00
_cell.angle_beta   90.00
_cell.angle_gamma   90.00
#
_symmetry.space_group_name_H-M   'P 1'
#
loop_
_entity.id
_entity.type
_entity.pdbx_description
1 polymer ?
#
loop_
_entity_poly.entity_id
_entity_poly.type
_entity_poly.pdbx_seq_one_letter_code
_entity_poly.pdbx_strand_id
1 'polypeptide(L)'
;MNRTQGLLQAHDVSQPDAGARPAAHSVIARSTFMIAAAIALAALGACASTPTPLPAMAVAQAAVTRADSPGTKADAPAALAVATAKLEAAQVAFKGGDSNRARQLADEAALDAEVADMHAQAMRSQRAATDSRAAASVLQQELARKSGMPPAQVPAMPMQMPMPVPAAR
;
A
#
# COMPACT_ATOMS: atom_id res chain seq x y z
N MET A 1 -27.18 46.70 10.07
CA MET A 1 -28.52 46.11 9.83
C MET A 1 -28.51 44.70 10.38
N ASN A 2 -28.85 44.47 11.66
CA ASN A 2 -30.18 44.54 12.27
C ASN A 2 -31.17 43.53 11.67
N ARG A 3 -31.43 42.42 12.38
CA ARG A 3 -32.75 41.95 12.83
C ARG A 3 -32.64 40.51 13.38
N THR A 4 -32.69 40.29 14.69
CA THR A 4 -33.85 40.23 15.60
C THR A 4 -34.41 38.81 15.75
N GLN A 5 -34.48 38.39 17.02
CA GLN A 5 -35.49 37.51 17.64
C GLN A 5 -35.40 36.04 17.23
N GLY A 6 -35.50 35.04 18.10
CA GLY A 6 -35.94 34.86 19.49
C GLY A 6 -36.13 33.32 19.59
N LEU A 7 -35.96 32.59 20.69
CA LEU A 7 -36.54 32.66 22.03
C LEU A 7 -35.91 31.44 22.76
N LEU A 8 -35.36 31.60 23.97
CA LEU A 8 -36.04 31.32 25.24
C LEU A 8 -35.73 29.91 25.80
N GLN A 9 -34.83 29.87 26.79
CA GLN A 9 -34.98 29.22 28.10
C GLN A 9 -33.59 29.31 28.78
N ALA A 10 -33.32 30.31 29.60
CA ALA A 10 -33.77 30.40 30.99
C ALA A 10 -33.57 29.06 31.72
N HIS A 11 -32.32 28.78 32.10
CA HIS A 11 -32.10 27.95 33.28
C HIS A 11 -31.20 28.72 34.25
N ASP A 12 -31.92 29.26 35.23
CA ASP A 12 -31.46 29.72 36.52
C ASP A 12 -30.48 28.69 37.12
N VAL A 13 -29.24 29.11 37.34
CA VAL A 13 -28.31 28.44 38.24
C VAL A 13 -27.94 29.46 39.30
N SER A 14 -28.75 29.40 40.35
CA SER A 14 -28.49 29.82 41.72
C SER A 14 -27.00 29.96 42.04
N GLN A 15 -26.63 31.19 42.37
CA GLN A 15 -25.43 31.56 43.09
C GLN A 15 -25.72 31.37 44.60
N PRO A 16 -24.85 30.68 45.37
CA PRO A 16 -24.82 30.90 46.81
C PRO A 16 -23.55 31.66 47.20
N ASP A 17 -23.79 32.87 47.73
CA ASP A 17 -22.82 33.72 48.39
C ASP A 17 -22.24 33.10 49.67
N ALA A 18 -21.05 33.60 50.00
CA ALA A 18 -20.19 33.20 51.10
C ALA A 18 -20.87 33.28 52.48
N GLY A 19 -20.74 32.21 53.25
CA GLY A 19 -21.02 32.20 54.69
C GLY A 19 -20.56 30.92 55.37
N ALA A 20 -19.52 31.05 56.20
CA ALA A 20 -19.05 30.10 57.23
C ALA A 20 -18.18 28.88 56.80
N ARG A 21 -16.95 28.86 57.33
CA ARG A 21 -16.03 27.71 57.48
C ARG A 21 -16.60 26.76 58.57
N PRO A 22 -16.29 25.44 58.68
CA PRO A 22 -14.94 24.88 58.49
C PRO A 22 -14.81 23.43 57.93
N ALA A 23 -13.60 23.15 57.43
CA ALA A 23 -12.85 21.89 57.51
C ALA A 23 -13.58 20.54 57.24
N ALA A 24 -13.74 20.17 55.96
CA ALA A 24 -13.87 18.75 55.55
C ALA A 24 -13.49 18.48 54.08
N HIS A 25 -12.80 19.40 53.41
CA HIS A 25 -12.67 19.43 51.95
C HIS A 25 -11.39 18.80 51.39
N SER A 26 -10.83 17.73 51.99
CA SER A 26 -9.48 17.29 51.56
C SER A 26 -9.27 15.79 51.38
N VAL A 27 -10.28 14.93 51.45
CA VAL A 27 -10.08 13.49 51.20
C VAL A 27 -10.84 13.01 49.97
N ILE A 28 -12.07 13.48 49.77
CA ILE A 28 -12.94 13.03 48.67
C ILE A 28 -12.47 13.59 47.31
N ALA A 29 -12.06 14.86 47.25
CA ALA A 29 -11.58 15.50 46.01
C ALA A 29 -10.18 14.99 45.56
N ARG A 30 -9.37 14.49 46.49
CA ARG A 30 -8.06 13.89 46.19
C ARG A 30 -8.20 12.46 45.66
N SER A 31 -9.22 11.74 46.11
CA SER A 31 -9.54 10.37 45.67
C SER A 31 -10.03 10.31 44.22
N THR A 32 -10.93 11.21 43.80
CA THR A 32 -11.41 11.27 42.41
C THR A 32 -10.33 11.70 41.42
N PHE A 33 -9.40 12.59 41.83
CA PHE A 33 -8.26 12.99 40.99
C PHE A 33 -7.28 11.82 40.74
N MET A 34 -7.03 10.98 41.75
CA MET A 34 -6.15 9.81 41.61
C MET A 34 -6.76 8.72 40.72
N ILE A 35 -8.09 8.52 40.77
CA ILE A 35 -8.79 7.56 39.89
C ILE A 35 -8.79 8.06 38.44
N ALA A 36 -9.05 9.36 38.21
CA ALA A 36 -8.98 9.94 36.87
C ALA A 36 -7.55 9.87 36.29
N ALA A 37 -6.53 10.13 37.12
CA ALA A 37 -5.13 9.97 36.73
C ALA A 37 -4.78 8.52 36.40
N ALA A 38 -5.26 7.54 37.18
CA ALA A 38 -5.02 6.13 36.93
C ALA A 38 -5.68 5.63 35.64
N ILE A 39 -6.91 6.09 35.33
CA ILE A 39 -7.60 5.77 34.07
C ILE A 39 -6.88 6.43 32.88
N ALA A 40 -6.41 7.68 33.04
CA ALA A 40 -5.60 8.34 32.02
C ALA A 40 -4.29 7.58 31.76
N LEU A 41 -3.56 7.17 32.81
CA LEU A 41 -2.33 6.36 32.68
C LEU A 41 -2.59 4.97 32.05
N ALA A 42 -3.71 4.33 32.37
CA ALA A 42 -4.10 3.05 31.76
C ALA A 42 -4.46 3.20 30.26
N ALA A 43 -5.04 4.33 29.86
CA ALA A 43 -5.33 4.63 28.46
C ALA A 43 -4.06 4.87 27.62
N LEU A 44 -2.97 5.36 28.22
CA LEU A 44 -1.68 5.48 27.52
C LEU A 44 -0.99 4.13 27.28
N GLY A 45 -1.20 3.13 28.14
CA GLY A 45 -0.63 1.78 27.97
C GLY A 45 -1.31 0.94 26.89
N ALA A 46 -2.60 1.21 26.62
CA ALA A 46 -3.39 0.47 25.62
C ALA A 46 -3.03 0.82 24.16
N CYS A 47 -2.40 1.97 23.91
CA CYS A 47 -1.95 2.36 22.57
C CYS A 47 -0.56 1.82 22.19
N ALA A 48 0.18 1.19 23.12
CA ALA A 48 1.51 0.63 22.86
C ALA A 48 1.54 -0.90 22.77
N SER A 49 0.42 -1.56 23.05
CA SER A 49 0.30 -3.02 23.08
C SER A 49 -0.08 -3.66 21.73
N THR A 50 -0.17 -2.87 20.65
CA THR A 50 -0.34 -3.43 19.31
C THR A 50 1.03 -3.85 18.76
N PRO A 51 1.21 -5.10 18.30
CA PRO A 51 2.46 -5.54 17.71
C PRO A 51 2.76 -4.67 16.50
N THR A 52 3.82 -3.86 16.58
CA THR A 52 4.22 -2.96 15.49
C THR A 52 4.69 -3.81 14.30
N PRO A 53 4.13 -3.63 13.10
CA PRO A 53 4.53 -4.39 11.92
C PRO A 53 6.04 -4.29 11.66
N LEU A 54 6.64 -5.40 11.23
CA LEU A 54 8.05 -5.45 10.87
C LEU A 54 8.34 -4.54 9.67
N PRO A 55 9.53 -3.92 9.57
CA PRO A 55 9.91 -3.11 8.41
C PRO A 55 9.71 -3.83 7.06
N ALA A 56 10.03 -5.14 7.02
CA ALA A 56 9.82 -5.99 5.85
C ALA A 56 8.35 -6.03 5.39
N MET A 57 7.38 -5.99 6.29
CA MET A 57 5.95 -5.98 5.94
C MET A 57 5.58 -4.69 5.19
N ALA A 58 6.12 -3.55 5.61
CA ALA A 58 5.88 -2.27 4.93
C ALA A 58 6.51 -2.25 3.53
N VAL A 59 7.72 -2.78 3.38
CA VAL A 59 8.41 -2.92 2.09
C VAL A 59 7.62 -3.83 1.15
N ALA A 60 7.21 -5.00 1.63
CA ALA A 60 6.43 -5.97 0.87
C ALA A 60 5.07 -5.39 0.43
N GLN A 61 4.35 -4.72 1.33
CA GLN A 61 3.09 -4.07 1.01
C GLN A 61 3.27 -3.02 -0.08
N ALA A 62 4.29 -2.16 0.04
CA ALA A 62 4.58 -1.15 -0.98
C ALA A 62 4.97 -1.76 -2.33
N ALA A 63 5.76 -2.85 -2.31
CA ALA A 63 6.16 -3.57 -3.52
C ALA A 63 4.95 -4.21 -4.23
N VAL A 64 4.10 -4.93 -3.50
CA VAL A 64 2.88 -5.54 -4.05
C VAL A 64 1.92 -4.48 -4.57
N THR A 65 1.70 -3.38 -3.84
CA THR A 65 0.84 -2.28 -4.31
C THR A 65 1.36 -1.63 -5.58
N ARG A 66 2.69 -1.45 -5.72
CA ARG A 66 3.29 -0.97 -6.97
C ARG A 66 3.12 -1.98 -8.11
N ALA A 67 3.31 -3.27 -7.83
CA ALA A 67 3.14 -4.32 -8.81
C ALA A 67 1.67 -4.55 -9.19
N ASP A 68 0.70 -4.13 -8.37
CA ASP A 68 -0.74 -4.24 -8.62
C ASP A 68 -1.27 -3.26 -9.69
N SER A 69 -0.48 -3.01 -10.74
CA SER A 69 -0.84 -2.14 -11.84
C SER A 69 -1.72 -2.89 -12.87
N PRO A 70 -2.58 -2.18 -13.64
CA PRO A 70 -3.33 -2.79 -14.73
C PRO A 70 -2.43 -3.51 -15.76
N GLY A 71 -1.26 -2.94 -16.05
CA GLY A 71 -0.29 -3.55 -16.96
C GLY A 71 0.27 -4.86 -16.42
N THR A 72 0.60 -4.91 -15.13
CA THR A 72 1.07 -6.14 -14.49
C THR A 72 -0.03 -7.20 -14.41
N LYS A 73 -1.28 -6.81 -14.14
CA LYS A 73 -2.42 -7.74 -14.17
C LYS A 73 -2.67 -8.35 -15.54
N ALA A 74 -2.43 -7.59 -16.61
CA ALA A 74 -2.57 -8.09 -17.97
C ALA A 74 -1.38 -8.97 -18.40
N ASP A 75 -0.17 -8.61 -17.99
CA ASP A 75 1.06 -9.17 -18.56
C ASP A 75 1.73 -10.23 -17.68
N ALA A 76 1.53 -10.17 -16.36
CA ALA A 76 2.16 -11.05 -15.38
C ALA A 76 1.20 -11.45 -14.22
N PRO A 77 -0.03 -11.92 -14.50
CA PRO A 77 -1.03 -12.20 -13.46
C PRO A 77 -0.59 -13.29 -12.48
N ALA A 78 0.09 -14.33 -12.96
CA ALA A 78 0.55 -15.44 -12.11
C ALA A 78 1.63 -14.98 -11.12
N ALA A 79 2.60 -14.18 -11.57
CA ALA A 79 3.66 -13.66 -10.70
C ALA A 79 3.10 -12.70 -9.64
N LEU A 80 2.16 -11.83 -10.03
CA LEU A 80 1.47 -10.95 -9.10
C LEU A 80 0.68 -11.76 -8.04
N ALA A 81 -0.02 -12.82 -8.46
CA ALA A 81 -0.77 -13.68 -7.55
C ALA A 81 0.12 -14.40 -6.51
N VAL A 82 1.34 -14.80 -6.91
CA VAL A 82 2.32 -15.38 -5.97
C VAL A 82 2.75 -14.33 -4.94
N ALA A 83 3.08 -13.12 -5.37
CA ALA A 83 3.48 -12.04 -4.47
C ALA A 83 2.36 -11.67 -3.47
N THR A 84 1.11 -11.56 -3.93
CA THR A 84 -0.04 -11.28 -3.07
C THR A 84 -0.28 -12.41 -2.07
N ALA A 85 -0.22 -13.67 -2.50
CA ALA A 85 -0.42 -14.81 -1.62
C ALA A 85 0.65 -14.91 -0.53
N LYS A 86 1.93 -14.63 -0.86
CA LYS A 86 3.00 -14.60 0.14
C LYS A 86 2.86 -13.45 1.13
N LEU A 87 2.44 -12.27 0.67
CA LEU A 87 2.16 -11.14 1.56
C LEU A 87 1.00 -11.47 2.52
N GLU A 88 -0.05 -12.13 2.05
CA GLU A 88 -1.15 -12.60 2.90
C GLU A 88 -0.66 -13.63 3.93
N ALA A 89 0.15 -14.60 3.50
CA ALA A 89 0.76 -15.58 4.39
C ALA A 89 1.68 -14.91 5.44
N ALA A 90 2.43 -13.87 5.06
CA ALA A 90 3.25 -13.08 5.97
C ALA A 90 2.38 -12.38 7.04
N GLN A 91 1.24 -11.82 6.65
CA GLN A 91 0.30 -11.20 7.57
C GLN A 91 -0.31 -12.21 8.55
N VAL A 92 -0.62 -13.42 8.08
CA VAL A 92 -1.12 -14.51 8.94
C VAL A 92 -0.05 -14.93 9.94
N ALA A 93 1.20 -15.14 9.50
CA ALA A 93 2.31 -15.50 10.39
C ALA A 93 2.58 -14.41 11.44
N PHE A 94 2.54 -13.14 11.04
CA PHE A 94 2.72 -12.00 11.96
C PHE A 94 1.62 -11.95 13.02
N LYS A 95 0.35 -12.13 12.61
CA LYS A 95 -0.79 -12.21 13.54
C LYS A 95 -0.70 -13.42 14.46
N GLY A 96 -0.11 -14.52 13.99
CA GLY A 96 0.18 -15.73 14.78
C GLY A 96 1.39 -15.61 15.71
N GLY A 97 2.09 -14.47 15.74
CA GLY A 97 3.25 -14.23 16.59
C GLY A 97 4.59 -14.70 16.00
N ASP A 98 4.60 -15.36 14.84
CA ASP A 98 5.82 -15.79 14.16
C ASP A 98 6.41 -14.66 13.31
N SER A 99 7.09 -13.75 13.99
CA SER A 99 7.74 -12.60 13.35
C SER A 99 8.90 -12.98 12.43
N ASN A 100 9.55 -14.13 12.65
CA ASN A 100 10.65 -14.58 11.79
C ASN A 100 10.11 -15.12 10.48
N ARG A 101 9.08 -15.98 10.52
CA ARG A 101 8.44 -16.47 9.31
C ARG A 101 7.74 -15.36 8.55
N ALA A 102 7.10 -14.42 9.26
CA ALA A 102 6.51 -13.23 8.64
C ALA A 102 7.54 -12.40 7.88
N ARG A 103 8.73 -12.17 8.46
CA ARG A 103 9.81 -11.44 7.80
C ARG A 103 10.25 -12.12 6.50
N GLN A 104 10.52 -13.42 6.55
CA GLN A 104 10.93 -14.19 5.37
C GLN A 104 9.89 -14.13 4.25
N LEU A 105 8.62 -14.37 4.59
CA LEU A 105 7.52 -14.32 3.62
C LEU A 105 7.34 -12.92 3.03
N ALA A 106 7.52 -11.87 3.83
CA ALA A 106 7.45 -10.48 3.35
C ALA A 106 8.61 -10.15 2.39
N ASP A 107 9.84 -10.56 2.72
CA ASP A 107 11.00 -10.36 1.85
C ASP A 107 10.82 -11.09 0.50
N GLU A 108 10.35 -12.35 0.55
CA GLU A 108 9.99 -13.11 -0.64
C GLU A 108 8.89 -12.41 -1.46
N ALA A 109 7.82 -11.95 -0.81
CA ALA A 109 6.73 -11.26 -1.49
C ALA A 109 7.19 -9.97 -2.17
N ALA A 110 8.13 -9.23 -1.57
CA ALA A 110 8.70 -8.03 -2.15
C ALA A 110 9.47 -8.33 -3.45
N LEU A 111 10.28 -9.38 -3.44
CA LEU A 111 11.05 -9.83 -4.61
C LEU A 111 10.12 -10.37 -5.72
N ASP A 112 9.11 -11.17 -5.36
CA ASP A 112 8.15 -11.69 -6.32
C ASP A 112 7.32 -10.57 -6.98
N ALA A 113 7.00 -9.52 -6.23
CA ALA A 113 6.33 -8.33 -6.76
C ALA A 113 7.22 -7.58 -7.77
N GLU A 114 8.52 -7.47 -7.50
CA GLU A 114 9.48 -6.88 -8.44
C GLU A 114 9.62 -7.73 -9.71
N VAL A 115 9.69 -9.06 -9.58
CA VAL A 115 9.67 -9.98 -10.73
C VAL A 115 8.40 -9.80 -11.57
N ALA A 116 7.24 -9.65 -10.94
CA ALA A 116 5.98 -9.43 -11.65
C ALA A 116 6.01 -8.11 -12.46
N ASP A 117 6.46 -7.02 -11.86
CA ASP A 117 6.56 -5.72 -12.53
C ASP A 117 7.57 -5.75 -13.69
N MET A 118 8.77 -6.31 -13.46
CA MET A 118 9.79 -6.44 -14.50
C MET A 118 9.32 -7.32 -15.66
N HIS A 119 8.64 -8.43 -15.38
CA HIS A 119 8.06 -9.28 -16.41
C HIS A 119 7.02 -8.52 -17.24
N ALA A 120 6.14 -7.77 -16.58
CA ALA A 120 5.15 -6.96 -17.27
C ALA A 120 5.80 -5.87 -18.14
N GLN A 121 6.87 -5.22 -17.65
CA GLN A 121 7.64 -4.25 -18.43
C GLN A 121 8.31 -4.89 -19.66
N ALA A 122 8.85 -6.11 -19.51
CA ALA A 122 9.45 -6.86 -20.61
C ALA A 122 8.40 -7.23 -21.68
N MET A 123 7.19 -7.65 -21.27
CA MET A 123 6.12 -7.95 -22.22
C MET A 123 5.68 -6.70 -22.99
N ARG A 124 5.58 -5.54 -22.33
CA ARG A 124 5.25 -4.27 -23.01
C ARG A 124 6.33 -3.86 -24.01
N SER A 125 7.61 -3.96 -23.64
CA SER A 125 8.70 -3.62 -24.54
C SER A 125 8.77 -4.57 -25.74
N GLN A 126 8.49 -5.86 -25.55
CA GLN A 126 8.42 -6.83 -26.63
C GLN A 126 7.29 -6.51 -27.63
N ARG A 127 6.11 -6.12 -27.14
CA ARG A 127 5.00 -5.70 -28.01
C ARG A 127 5.34 -4.43 -28.78
N ALA A 128 5.85 -3.40 -28.11
CA ALA A 128 6.26 -2.15 -28.77
C ALA A 128 7.33 -2.39 -29.86
N ALA A 129 8.28 -3.29 -29.60
CA ALA A 129 9.27 -3.69 -30.60
C ALA A 129 8.64 -4.44 -31.79
N THR A 130 7.65 -5.29 -31.53
CA THR A 130 6.90 -6.01 -32.58
C THR A 130 6.09 -5.07 -33.43
N ASP A 131 5.38 -4.12 -32.82
CA ASP A 131 4.58 -3.10 -33.50
C ASP A 131 5.46 -2.20 -34.38
N SER A 132 6.62 -1.80 -33.88
CA SER A 132 7.59 -1.01 -34.64
C SER A 132 8.11 -1.75 -35.87
N ARG A 133 8.39 -3.05 -35.75
CA ARG A 133 8.82 -3.89 -36.89
C ARG A 133 7.70 -4.08 -37.92
N ALA A 134 6.46 -4.25 -37.45
CA ALA A 134 5.30 -4.35 -38.33
C ALA A 134 5.04 -3.04 -39.09
N ALA A 135 5.18 -1.89 -38.42
CA ALA A 135 5.08 -0.60 -39.09
C ALA A 135 6.18 -0.41 -40.16
N ALA A 136 7.42 -0.79 -39.84
CA ALA A 136 8.54 -0.71 -40.79
C ALA A 136 8.34 -1.62 -42.01
N SER A 137 7.81 -2.84 -41.83
CA SER A 137 7.57 -3.77 -42.94
C SER A 137 6.47 -3.27 -43.87
N VAL A 138 5.39 -2.68 -43.33
CA VAL A 138 4.33 -2.04 -44.14
C VAL A 138 4.91 -0.88 -44.96
N LEU A 139 5.72 -0.01 -44.36
CA LEU A 139 6.36 1.08 -45.08
C LEU A 139 7.25 0.58 -46.23
N GLN A 140 8.01 -0.50 -46.00
CA GLN A 140 8.84 -1.11 -47.05
C GLN A 140 8.02 -1.70 -48.19
N GLN A 141 6.89 -2.33 -47.90
CA GLN A 141 5.98 -2.85 -48.92
C GLN A 141 5.40 -1.73 -49.78
N GLU A 142 5.00 -0.61 -49.17
CA GLU A 142 4.48 0.55 -49.89
C GLU A 142 5.55 1.24 -50.74
N LEU A 143 6.79 1.32 -50.24
CA LEU A 143 7.93 1.80 -51.02
C LEU A 143 8.23 0.88 -52.21
N ALA A 144 8.27 -0.44 -52.00
CA ALA A 144 8.51 -1.41 -53.07
C ALA A 144 7.42 -1.34 -54.15
N ARG A 145 6.15 -1.24 -53.74
CA ARG A 145 5.00 -1.07 -54.64
C ARG A 145 5.10 0.20 -55.49
N LYS A 146 5.48 1.34 -54.89
CA LYS A 146 5.58 2.63 -55.58
C LYS A 146 6.83 2.78 -56.44
N SER A 147 7.95 2.19 -56.03
CA SER A 147 9.26 2.37 -56.69
C SER A 147 9.62 1.26 -57.68
N GLY A 148 8.87 0.15 -57.70
CA GLY A 148 9.23 -1.03 -58.50
C GLY A 148 10.51 -1.75 -58.02
N MET A 149 11.07 -1.34 -56.88
CA MET A 149 12.30 -1.89 -56.30
C MET A 149 11.95 -3.07 -55.37
N PRO A 150 12.62 -4.24 -55.48
CA PRO A 150 12.39 -5.35 -54.56
C PRO A 150 12.75 -4.95 -53.11
N PRO A 151 12.06 -5.49 -52.10
CA PRO A 151 12.23 -5.06 -50.71
C PRO A 151 13.66 -5.30 -50.22
N ALA A 152 14.28 -4.25 -49.70
CA ALA A 152 15.57 -4.34 -49.00
C ALA A 152 15.38 -5.21 -47.75
N GLN A 153 16.08 -6.33 -47.69
CA GLN A 153 16.02 -7.25 -46.55
C GLN A 153 16.67 -6.55 -45.35
N VAL A 154 15.87 -6.08 -44.39
CA VAL A 154 16.41 -5.65 -43.10
C VAL A 154 16.97 -6.90 -42.43
N PRO A 155 18.27 -6.96 -42.08
CA PRO A 155 18.80 -8.09 -41.36
C PRO A 155 17.99 -8.27 -40.08
N ALA A 156 17.43 -9.46 -39.88
CA ALA A 156 16.79 -9.84 -38.64
C ALA A 156 17.87 -9.79 -37.56
N MET A 157 17.97 -8.66 -36.86
CA MET A 157 18.79 -8.62 -35.66
C MET A 157 18.21 -9.67 -34.71
N PRO A 158 19.04 -10.61 -34.22
CA PRO A 158 18.56 -11.63 -33.33
C PRO A 158 17.90 -10.91 -32.16
N MET A 159 16.59 -11.14 -32.00
CA MET A 159 15.91 -10.84 -30.75
C MET A 159 16.67 -11.62 -29.69
N GLN A 160 17.55 -10.95 -28.95
CA GLN A 160 18.08 -11.50 -27.72
C GLN A 160 16.85 -11.74 -26.86
N MET A 161 16.40 -12.99 -26.81
CA MET A 161 15.25 -13.35 -25.98
C MET A 161 15.61 -12.92 -24.56
N PRO A 162 14.70 -12.21 -23.84
CA PRO A 162 14.89 -12.02 -22.42
C PRO A 162 15.10 -13.42 -21.83
N MET A 163 16.23 -13.60 -21.14
CA MET A 163 16.59 -14.86 -20.53
C MET A 163 15.40 -15.38 -19.72
N PRO A 164 15.05 -16.67 -19.81
CA PRO A 164 13.95 -17.21 -19.02
C PRO A 164 14.26 -16.97 -17.54
N VAL A 165 13.37 -16.24 -16.86
CA VAL A 165 13.41 -16.14 -15.41
C VAL A 165 13.24 -17.56 -14.88
N PRO A 166 14.17 -18.09 -14.06
CA PRO A 166 14.04 -19.44 -13.55
C PRO A 166 12.74 -19.53 -12.75
N ALA A 167 11.90 -20.51 -13.09
CA ALA A 167 10.77 -20.87 -12.25
C ALA A 167 11.34 -21.34 -10.90
N ALA A 168 11.27 -20.49 -9.88
CA ALA A 168 11.64 -20.86 -8.52
C ALA A 168 10.77 -22.05 -8.09
N ARG A 169 11.45 -23.11 -7.65
CA ARG A 169 10.89 -24.42 -7.30
C ARG A 169 10.65 -24.52 -5.81
#